data_AF-A0AAV9J5A6-F1
#
_entry.id   AF-A0AAV9J5A6-F1
#
_cell.length_a   1.000
_cell.length_b   1.000
_cell.length_c   1.000
_cell.angle_alpha   90.00
_cell.angle_beta   90.00
_cell.angle_gamma   90.00
#
_symmetry.space_group_name_H-M   'P 1'
#
loop_
_entity.id
_entity.type
_entity.pdbx_description
1 polymer ?
#
loop_
_entity_poly.entity_id
_entity_poly.type
_entity_poly.pdbx_seq_one_letter_code
_entity_poly.pdbx_strand_id
1 'polypeptide(L)'
;MASTDPQATTTTSSKSHFIYNPYMPPSLAEQHVMAAGYPFVSTTVLDKNCRLNEHRHHSKNTHLILAGSITIVKSLDDEGRFRTAAKGPGTWVTLPGDVDYIGVPGEEGCTFVEGHTVLSPTTANRFYWRGGTIRVPEGHREVARMQGYNMGKWISPDLEGTTTGNKVHHKRAPGTLRKDGTQTVRFEMPFAVWCNHCKPHAIIGQGVRFNAEKKKVGYYYSTPIWCFRIKHVTCGGLLEIRTDPKNTAYVVTEGGKARDYGEPEDKVREGENGVPILTAAERERRRDDAFAQLEGRVEEKAAVKSNTKRIDELYRARERDWDDPWSVNKRLRTSFRHERKVLKREEDATEALKERLGTAIDLLPETDEDARRAKLVSYGDAEVEVNSADGKALFERKAPQRPTSSSSKPTKESRKDALRRRLITNTRAALNPFGGQT
;
A
#
# COMPACT_ATOMS: atom_id res chain seq x y z
N MET A 1 11.43 9.81 38.94
CA MET A 1 11.47 11.10 38.21
C MET A 1 12.47 10.96 37.09
N ALA A 2 12.00 10.47 35.94
CA ALA A 2 12.80 10.29 34.74
C ALA A 2 12.68 11.58 33.92
N SER A 3 13.81 12.26 33.68
CA SER A 3 13.90 13.45 32.85
C SER A 3 13.85 13.04 31.39
N THR A 4 12.77 13.40 30.72
CA THR A 4 12.57 13.25 29.28
C THR A 4 13.29 14.37 28.54
N ASP A 5 14.34 14.03 27.79
CA ASP A 5 14.92 14.92 26.78
C ASP A 5 14.02 14.98 25.53
N PRO A 6 13.71 16.17 24.98
CA PRO A 6 12.89 16.28 23.78
C PRO A 6 13.71 15.95 22.52
N GLN A 7 13.33 14.86 21.84
CA GLN A 7 13.81 14.55 20.49
C GLN A 7 13.27 15.59 19.50
N ALA A 8 14.16 16.44 18.99
CA ALA A 8 13.86 17.31 17.86
C ALA A 8 13.79 16.46 16.58
N THR A 9 12.60 16.36 16.02
CA THR A 9 12.32 15.78 14.71
C THR A 9 12.88 16.68 13.61
N THR A 10 13.89 16.23 12.86
CA THR A 10 14.33 16.89 11.64
C THR A 10 13.98 16.06 10.41
N THR A 11 13.08 16.62 9.63
CA THR A 11 12.57 16.14 8.34
C THR A 11 13.70 16.09 7.30
N THR A 12 13.75 14.98 6.57
CA THR A 12 14.66 14.67 5.46
C THR A 12 14.75 15.77 4.40
N SER A 13 15.97 16.25 4.11
CA SER A 13 16.38 16.79 2.81
C SER A 13 17.89 16.62 2.63
N SER A 14 18.30 15.92 1.58
CA SER A 14 19.68 15.56 1.28
C SER A 14 20.62 16.77 1.16
N LYS A 15 21.34 17.13 2.23
CA LYS A 15 22.41 18.16 2.17
C LYS A 15 23.58 17.78 3.08
N SER A 16 24.75 17.67 2.46
CA SER A 16 26.06 17.63 3.12
C SER A 16 26.16 18.69 4.23
N HIS A 17 26.55 18.30 5.44
CA HIS A 17 26.85 19.23 6.54
C HIS A 17 28.31 19.70 6.44
N PHE A 18 28.65 20.88 6.98
CA PHE A 18 30.03 21.37 7.04
C PHE A 18 30.45 21.46 8.51
N ILE A 19 31.65 21.00 8.86
CA ILE A 19 32.26 21.18 10.20
C ILE A 19 33.57 21.95 10.08
N TYR A 20 34.03 22.57 11.17
CA TYR A 20 35.33 23.24 11.19
C TYR A 20 36.47 22.26 10.95
N ASN A 21 37.49 22.66 10.20
CA ASN A 21 38.61 21.77 9.86
C ASN A 21 39.48 21.51 11.11
N PRO A 22 39.57 20.27 11.62
CA PRO A 22 40.36 19.97 12.82
C PRO A 22 41.87 20.06 12.60
N TYR A 23 42.32 20.08 11.34
CA TYR A 23 43.74 20.16 10.98
C TYR A 23 44.25 21.60 10.81
N MET A 24 43.36 22.59 10.89
CA MET A 24 43.69 24.01 10.81
C MET A 24 43.08 24.72 12.02
N PRO A 25 43.79 24.78 13.16
CA PRO A 25 43.25 25.42 14.35
C PRO A 25 42.98 26.91 14.09
N PRO A 26 41.91 27.49 14.69
CA PRO A 26 41.58 28.89 14.51
C PRO A 26 42.70 29.78 15.02
N SER A 27 43.00 30.85 14.29
CA SER A 27 43.94 31.90 14.69
C SER A 27 43.47 32.60 15.98
N LEU A 28 44.37 33.33 16.65
CA LEU A 28 44.02 34.07 17.88
C LEU A 28 42.85 35.05 17.66
N ALA A 29 42.80 35.70 16.50
CA ALA A 29 41.71 36.59 16.13
C ALA A 29 40.38 35.84 15.91
N GLU A 30 40.42 34.67 15.29
CA GLU A 30 39.26 33.80 15.10
C GLU A 30 38.75 33.25 16.43
N GLN A 31 39.64 32.85 17.34
CA GLN A 31 39.30 32.42 18.70
C GLN A 31 38.60 33.54 19.48
N HIS A 32 39.06 34.79 19.34
CA HIS A 32 38.43 35.95 19.97
C HIS A 32 37.00 36.16 19.46
N VAL A 33 36.76 36.01 18.16
CA VAL A 33 35.40 36.11 17.57
C VAL A 33 34.52 34.93 18.00
N MET A 34 35.08 33.71 18.09
CA MET A 34 34.37 32.54 18.62
C MET A 34 33.93 32.72 20.07
N ALA A 35 34.81 33.25 20.93
CA ALA A 35 34.51 33.50 22.33
C ALA A 35 33.37 34.52 22.53
N ALA A 36 33.17 35.40 21.56
CA ALA A 36 32.09 36.39 21.56
C ALA A 36 30.76 35.86 21.00
N GLY A 37 30.63 34.54 20.80
CA GLY A 37 29.35 33.87 20.48
C GLY A 37 29.13 33.54 19.01
N TYR A 38 30.17 33.61 18.17
CA TYR A 38 30.11 33.27 16.74
C TYR A 38 30.89 31.98 16.45
N PRO A 39 30.25 30.79 16.49
CA PRO A 39 30.94 29.50 16.40
C PRO A 39 31.59 29.22 15.04
N PHE A 40 31.14 29.86 13.96
CA PHE A 40 31.69 29.67 12.62
C PHE A 40 32.46 30.91 12.19
N VAL A 41 33.78 30.80 12.06
CA VAL A 41 34.66 31.92 11.71
C VAL A 41 35.59 31.59 10.54
N SER A 42 35.95 32.60 9.76
CA SER A 42 36.99 32.50 8.73
C SER A 42 37.68 33.85 8.57
N THR A 43 39.00 33.83 8.41
CA THR A 43 39.75 35.01 7.99
C THR A 43 39.58 35.24 6.48
N THR A 44 39.23 36.46 6.08
CA THR A 44 39.12 36.91 4.70
C THR A 44 40.19 37.97 4.44
N VAL A 45 40.90 37.84 3.33
CA VAL A 45 41.80 38.87 2.80
C VAL A 45 41.18 39.39 1.50
N LEU A 46 41.03 40.72 1.40
CA LEU A 46 40.61 41.42 0.20
C LEU A 46 41.74 42.31 -0.30
N ASP A 47 42.12 42.12 -1.56
CA ASP A 47 43.03 43.02 -2.23
C ASP A 47 42.34 44.36 -2.57
N LYS A 48 43.13 45.42 -2.77
CA LYS A 48 42.68 46.77 -3.10
C LYS A 48 41.76 46.89 -4.33
N ASN A 49 41.86 45.94 -5.26
CA ASN A 49 41.03 45.91 -6.48
C ASN A 49 39.85 44.94 -6.39
N CYS A 50 39.68 44.26 -5.25
CA CYS A 50 38.58 43.32 -5.03
C CYS A 50 37.41 44.01 -4.36
N ARG A 51 36.19 43.56 -4.66
CA ARG A 51 34.98 43.94 -3.92
C ARG A 51 34.27 42.69 -3.43
N LEU A 52 33.70 42.77 -2.23
CA LEU A 52 32.66 41.82 -1.83
C LEU A 52 31.40 42.19 -2.61
N ASN A 53 31.05 41.36 -3.59
CA ASN A 53 29.78 41.47 -4.29
C ASN A 53 28.62 41.40 -3.30
N GLU A 54 27.47 41.92 -3.72
CA GLU A 54 26.24 41.89 -2.93
C GLU A 54 25.94 40.46 -2.48
N HIS A 55 25.82 40.28 -1.16
CA HIS A 55 25.50 38.99 -0.59
C HIS A 55 24.67 39.15 0.68
N ARG A 56 23.74 38.20 0.83
CA ARG A 56 22.86 38.13 1.98
C ARG A 56 23.44 37.27 3.09
N HIS A 57 23.31 37.76 4.30
CA HIS A 57 23.64 37.03 5.51
C HIS A 57 22.39 36.39 6.11
N HIS A 58 22.29 35.06 6.17
CA HIS A 58 21.09 34.39 6.71
C HIS A 58 21.00 34.34 8.25
N SER A 59 21.96 34.96 8.95
CA SER A 59 22.05 34.97 10.40
C SER A 59 22.77 36.22 10.90
N LYS A 60 22.75 36.46 12.21
CA LYS A 60 23.59 37.49 12.85
C LYS A 60 25.06 37.20 12.57
N ASN A 61 25.76 38.17 11.99
CA ASN A 61 27.16 38.02 11.62
C ASN A 61 27.99 39.19 12.16
N THR A 62 29.29 38.99 12.27
CA THR A 62 30.23 40.01 12.71
C THR A 62 31.49 40.00 11.85
N HIS A 63 32.03 41.18 11.56
CA HIS A 63 33.34 41.35 10.93
C HIS A 63 34.29 42.06 11.92
N LEU A 64 35.38 41.40 12.28
CA LEU A 64 36.50 41.99 13.02
C LEU A 64 37.61 42.38 12.05
N ILE A 65 37.86 43.67 11.87
CA ILE A 65 38.90 44.15 10.96
C ILE A 65 40.27 44.01 11.64
N LEU A 66 41.19 43.28 11.00
CA LEU A 66 42.55 43.06 11.50
C LEU A 66 43.55 44.04 10.91
N ALA A 67 43.44 44.31 9.61
CA ALA A 67 44.33 45.21 8.88
C ALA A 67 43.60 45.90 7.72
N GLY A 68 44.07 47.09 7.34
CA GLY A 68 43.44 47.91 6.31
C GLY A 68 42.07 48.45 6.73
N SER A 69 41.25 48.84 5.76
CA SER A 69 39.90 49.36 6.02
C SER A 69 38.88 48.81 5.05
N ILE A 70 37.63 48.69 5.50
CA ILE A 70 36.52 48.28 4.65
C ILE A 70 35.35 49.24 4.84
N THR A 71 34.77 49.67 3.72
CA THR A 71 33.51 50.39 3.69
C THR A 71 32.41 49.39 3.44
N ILE A 72 31.56 49.17 4.44
CA ILE A 72 30.40 48.28 4.32
C ILE A 72 29.20 49.16 3.95
N VAL A 73 28.63 48.88 2.79
CA VAL A 73 27.45 49.53 2.24
C VAL A 73 26.28 48.57 2.35
N LYS A 74 25.21 48.99 3.01
CA LYS A 74 23.93 48.27 3.01
C LYS A 74 23.21 48.57 1.68
N SER A 75 22.69 47.56 0.98
CA SER A 75 21.84 47.84 -0.17
C SER A 75 20.46 48.34 0.31
N LEU A 76 19.88 49.25 -0.49
CA LEU A 76 18.85 50.25 -0.12
C LEU A 76 17.94 49.94 1.09
N ASP A 77 17.92 50.86 2.06
CA ASP A 77 16.77 51.04 2.96
C ASP A 77 15.57 51.58 2.16
N ASP A 78 14.32 51.38 2.62
CA ASP A 78 13.09 51.92 1.99
C ASP A 78 13.08 53.45 1.79
N GLU A 79 14.04 54.17 2.39
CA GLU A 79 14.22 55.63 2.32
C GLU A 79 15.48 56.07 1.52
N GLY A 80 16.21 55.15 0.87
CA GLY A 80 17.27 55.47 -0.08
C GLY A 80 18.52 56.18 0.47
N ARG A 81 18.81 56.08 1.78
CA ARG A 81 20.01 56.67 2.38
C ARG A 81 21.14 55.65 2.55
N PHE A 82 22.34 55.99 2.07
CA PHE A 82 23.54 55.18 2.27
C PHE A 82 24.16 55.46 3.65
N ARG A 83 24.20 54.47 4.54
CA ARG A 83 25.07 54.53 5.74
C ARG A 83 26.45 53.98 5.38
N THR A 84 27.30 54.83 4.81
CA THR A 84 28.70 54.48 4.55
C THR A 84 29.54 54.84 5.76
N ALA A 85 30.10 53.84 6.43
CA ALA A 85 31.14 54.06 7.43
C ALA A 85 32.34 53.19 7.08
N ALA A 86 33.48 53.82 6.80
CA ALA A 86 34.75 53.14 6.72
C ALA A 86 35.10 52.57 8.11
N LYS A 87 35.50 51.31 8.15
CA LYS A 87 35.83 50.58 9.38
C LYS A 87 37.29 50.18 9.28
N GLY A 88 38.10 50.75 10.16
CA GLY A 88 39.54 50.47 10.24
C GLY A 88 39.87 49.31 11.19
N PRO A 89 41.16 49.00 11.37
CA PRO A 89 41.63 47.89 12.20
C PRO A 89 41.12 47.99 13.64
N GLY A 90 40.81 46.85 14.26
CA GLY A 90 40.28 46.76 15.62
C GLY A 90 38.77 47.06 15.74
N THR A 91 38.13 47.49 14.65
CA THR A 91 36.68 47.77 14.68
C THR A 91 35.87 46.49 14.57
N TRP A 92 34.86 46.36 15.43
CA TRP A 92 33.86 45.31 15.38
C TRP A 92 32.61 45.80 14.67
N VAL A 93 32.19 45.08 13.63
CA VAL A 93 30.99 45.44 12.84
C VAL A 93 30.00 44.30 12.92
N THR A 94 28.93 44.49 13.69
CA THR A 94 27.82 43.54 13.74
C THR A 94 26.83 43.85 12.62
N LEU A 95 26.59 42.87 11.77
CA LEU A 95 25.70 42.95 10.63
C LEU A 95 24.42 42.14 10.95
N PRO A 96 23.24 42.80 10.93
CA PRO A 96 21.96 42.12 10.97
C PRO A 96 21.84 40.99 9.93
N GLY A 97 21.07 39.96 10.27
CA GLY A 97 20.66 38.92 9.31
C GLY A 97 19.63 39.44 8.32
N ASP A 98 19.46 38.70 7.23
CA ASP A 98 18.52 38.89 6.12
C ASP A 98 18.62 40.23 5.38
N VAL A 99 19.77 40.89 5.49
CA VAL A 99 20.11 42.12 4.80
C VAL A 99 21.25 41.86 3.80
N ASP A 100 21.16 42.54 2.66
CA ASP A 100 22.17 42.51 1.61
C ASP A 100 23.26 43.57 1.84
N TYR A 101 24.50 43.13 1.73
CA TYR A 101 25.68 43.97 2.00
C TYR A 101 26.68 43.91 0.85
N ILE A 102 27.30 45.06 0.59
CA ILE A 102 28.44 45.24 -0.31
C ILE A 102 29.62 45.73 0.51
N GLY A 103 30.79 45.16 0.28
CA GLY A 103 32.03 45.57 0.96
C GLY A 103 33.06 46.06 -0.04
N VAL A 104 33.55 47.29 0.15
CA VAL A 104 34.62 47.87 -0.66
C VAL A 104 35.84 48.10 0.25
N PRO A 105 36.98 47.43 0.01
CA PRO A 105 38.20 47.66 0.76
C PRO A 105 38.78 49.06 0.44
N GLY A 106 39.53 49.61 1.39
CA GLY A 106 40.31 50.83 1.19
C GLY A 106 41.56 50.60 0.34
N GLU A 107 42.37 51.65 0.16
CA GLU A 107 43.51 51.67 -0.77
C GLU A 107 44.59 50.60 -0.47
N GLU A 108 44.72 50.21 0.80
CA GLU A 108 45.68 49.18 1.25
C GLU A 108 45.10 47.76 1.29
N GLY A 109 43.85 47.58 0.83
CA GLY A 109 43.12 46.31 1.01
C GLY A 109 42.52 46.17 2.41
N CYS A 110 42.00 44.99 2.73
CA CYS A 110 41.46 44.69 4.05
C CYS A 110 41.57 43.22 4.42
N THR A 111 42.04 42.95 5.63
CA THR A 111 41.99 41.62 6.25
C THR A 111 41.04 41.67 7.44
N PHE A 112 40.05 40.79 7.46
CA PHE A 112 39.06 40.73 8.53
C PHE A 112 38.62 39.29 8.83
N VAL A 113 38.18 39.05 10.05
CA VAL A 113 37.56 37.78 10.45
C VAL A 113 36.05 37.92 10.31
N GLU A 114 35.44 37.09 9.47
CA GLU A 114 33.98 36.93 9.39
C GLU A 114 33.51 35.85 10.38
N GLY A 115 32.51 36.18 11.20
CA GLY A 115 31.90 35.30 12.19
C GLY A 115 30.40 35.17 11.98
N HIS A 116 29.88 33.94 12.00
CA HIS A 116 28.48 33.61 11.77
C HIS A 116 27.91 32.79 12.93
N THR A 117 26.66 33.07 13.31
CA THR A 117 25.94 32.21 14.26
C THR A 117 25.37 30.96 13.57
N VAL A 118 24.95 31.07 12.31
CA VAL A 118 24.48 29.94 11.49
C VAL A 118 25.13 30.01 10.12
N LEU A 119 25.70 28.90 9.67
CA LEU A 119 26.41 28.85 8.40
C LEU A 119 25.45 28.49 7.25
N SER A 120 25.26 29.41 6.30
CA SER A 120 24.50 29.12 5.08
C SER A 120 25.30 28.19 4.14
N PRO A 121 24.66 27.42 3.24
CA PRO A 121 25.37 26.54 2.32
C PRO A 121 26.38 27.26 1.41
N THR A 122 26.08 28.51 1.02
CA THR A 122 26.96 29.36 0.20
C THR A 122 28.17 29.86 0.98
N THR A 123 27.98 30.31 2.22
CA THR A 123 29.08 30.71 3.11
C THR A 123 29.93 29.50 3.52
N ALA A 124 29.31 28.35 3.77
CA ALA A 124 30.01 27.10 4.09
C ALA A 124 30.92 26.64 2.94
N ASN A 125 30.44 26.71 1.69
CA ASN A 125 31.28 26.43 0.52
C ASN A 125 32.45 27.41 0.41
N ARG A 126 32.25 28.70 0.71
CA ARG A 126 33.33 29.69 0.70
C ARG A 126 34.40 29.35 1.73
N PHE A 127 33.99 28.96 2.94
CA PHE A 127 34.90 28.57 4.02
C PHE A 127 35.63 27.27 3.68
N TYR A 128 34.96 26.33 2.99
CA TYR A 128 35.55 25.10 2.48
C TYR A 128 36.66 25.37 1.46
N TRP A 129 36.44 26.25 0.48
CA TRP A 129 37.47 26.61 -0.50
C TRP A 129 38.69 27.31 0.11
N ARG A 130 38.53 27.90 1.31
CA ARG A 130 39.63 28.49 2.08
C ARG A 130 40.26 27.53 3.10
N GLY A 131 39.76 26.30 3.19
CA GLY A 131 40.28 25.28 4.10
C GLY A 131 39.79 25.36 5.55
N GLY A 132 38.92 26.32 5.90
CA GLY A 132 38.40 26.51 7.27
C GLY A 132 37.28 25.55 7.67
N THR A 133 36.58 24.95 6.70
CA THR A 133 35.56 23.92 6.98
C THR A 133 35.73 22.70 6.07
N ILE A 134 35.26 21.54 6.51
CA ILE A 134 35.23 20.28 5.74
C ILE A 134 33.79 19.79 5.62
N ARG A 135 33.46 19.20 4.47
CA ARG A 135 32.15 18.58 4.22
C ARG A 135 32.05 17.24 4.94
N VAL A 136 31.03 17.08 5.77
CA VAL A 136 30.67 15.85 6.47
C VAL A 136 29.34 15.35 5.91
N PRO A 137 29.31 14.16 5.30
CA PRO A 137 28.07 13.46 5.02
C PRO A 137 27.34 13.11 6.32
N GLU A 138 26.04 13.38 6.38
CA GLU A 138 25.20 13.08 7.54
C GLU A 138 25.19 11.56 7.79
N GLY A 139 25.78 11.11 8.91
CA GLY A 139 25.90 9.69 9.26
C GLY A 139 27.22 9.24 9.90
N HIS A 140 28.25 10.08 9.95
CA HIS A 140 29.55 9.72 10.55
C HIS A 140 29.75 10.32 11.96
N ARG A 141 29.06 9.76 12.95
CA ARG A 141 29.65 9.61 14.29
C ARG A 141 30.48 8.33 14.24
N GLU A 142 31.80 8.47 14.39
CA GLU A 142 32.79 7.38 14.52
C GLU A 142 32.63 6.17 13.59
N VAL A 143 33.20 6.24 12.39
CA VAL A 143 34.22 5.26 11.93
C VAL A 143 34.73 5.72 10.57
N ALA A 144 36.04 5.95 10.49
CA ALA A 144 36.75 6.13 9.23
C ALA A 144 36.65 4.85 8.39
N ARG A 145 35.60 4.75 7.56
CA ARG A 145 35.53 3.87 6.39
C ARG A 145 34.21 4.06 5.65
N MET A 146 34.23 4.83 4.56
CA MET A 146 33.63 4.35 3.32
C MET A 146 33.94 5.28 2.14
N GLN A 147 34.40 4.64 1.06
CA GLN A 147 34.64 5.19 -0.27
C GLN A 147 35.88 6.06 -0.39
N GLY A 148 37.03 5.38 -0.49
CA GLY A 148 38.26 5.99 -0.99
C GLY A 148 38.05 6.45 -2.43
N TYR A 149 37.88 7.75 -2.61
CA TYR A 149 38.15 8.42 -3.87
C TYR A 149 39.61 8.15 -4.21
N ASN A 150 39.85 7.23 -5.15
CA ASN A 150 41.06 7.07 -5.97
C ASN A 150 42.46 7.26 -5.35
N MET A 151 42.58 7.11 -4.03
CA MET A 151 43.86 6.94 -3.33
C MET A 151 43.74 5.56 -2.71
N GLY A 152 44.46 4.59 -3.26
CA GLY A 152 44.53 3.24 -2.72
C GLY A 152 44.81 3.25 -1.22
N LYS A 153 44.57 2.12 -0.53
CA LYS A 153 44.98 1.97 0.88
C LYS A 153 46.41 2.46 1.02
N TRP A 154 46.67 3.37 1.97
CA TRP A 154 48.01 3.94 2.15
C TRP A 154 49.07 2.83 2.18
N ILE A 155 50.05 2.96 1.29
CA ILE A 155 51.23 2.12 1.16
C ILE A 155 52.41 3.03 1.51
N SER A 156 53.32 2.58 2.37
CA SER A 156 54.54 3.35 2.67
C SER A 156 55.33 3.58 1.37
N PRO A 157 55.98 4.75 1.17
CA PRO A 157 56.78 5.03 -0.01
C PRO A 157 57.83 3.93 -0.33
N ASP A 158 58.39 3.28 0.70
CA ASP A 158 59.36 2.18 0.53
C ASP A 158 58.75 0.91 -0.06
N LEU A 159 57.44 0.71 0.11
CA LEU A 159 56.70 -0.49 -0.29
C LEU A 159 55.83 -0.26 -1.54
N GLU A 160 55.80 0.97 -2.04
CA GLU A 160 55.09 1.35 -3.26
C GLU A 160 55.69 0.60 -4.47
N GLY A 161 54.83 0.02 -5.31
CA GLY A 161 55.26 -0.78 -6.47
C GLY A 161 55.80 -2.19 -6.17
N THR A 162 56.27 -2.46 -4.95
CA THR A 162 56.84 -3.77 -4.56
C THR A 162 55.77 -4.75 -4.04
N THR A 163 54.75 -4.25 -3.33
CA THR A 163 53.73 -5.09 -2.70
C THR A 163 52.33 -4.48 -2.80
N THR A 164 51.30 -5.32 -2.98
CA THR A 164 49.91 -4.85 -3.01
C THR A 164 49.45 -4.41 -1.62
N GLY A 165 48.62 -3.35 -1.54
CA GLY A 165 48.09 -2.87 -0.25
C GLY A 165 47.29 -3.93 0.53
N ASN A 166 46.74 -4.96 -0.12
CA ASN A 166 46.14 -6.09 0.60
C ASN A 166 47.18 -6.95 1.33
N LYS A 167 48.34 -7.19 0.71
CA LYS A 167 49.42 -7.99 1.29
C LYS A 167 50.12 -7.25 2.44
N VAL A 168 50.36 -5.93 2.29
CA VAL A 168 50.87 -5.06 3.38
C VAL A 168 49.96 -5.10 4.60
N HIS A 169 48.64 -4.98 4.39
CA HIS A 169 47.66 -4.94 5.47
C HIS A 169 47.18 -6.33 5.92
N HIS A 170 47.83 -7.41 5.47
CA HIS A 170 47.46 -8.82 5.73
C HIS A 170 45.96 -9.12 5.51
N LYS A 171 45.34 -8.39 4.58
CA LYS A 171 43.92 -8.53 4.25
C LYS A 171 43.78 -9.35 2.98
N ARG A 172 42.86 -10.29 3.00
CA ARG A 172 42.49 -11.02 1.78
C ARG A 172 41.73 -10.08 0.84
N ALA A 173 41.93 -10.26 -0.46
CA ALA A 173 41.16 -9.50 -1.44
C ALA A 173 39.66 -9.84 -1.31
N PRO A 174 38.76 -8.85 -1.46
CA PRO A 174 37.33 -9.11 -1.46
C PRO A 174 37.00 -10.12 -2.57
N GLY A 175 36.23 -11.14 -2.22
CA GLY A 175 35.88 -12.23 -3.13
C GLY A 175 36.89 -13.39 -3.22
N THR A 176 37.93 -13.39 -2.39
CA THR A 176 38.81 -14.56 -2.26
C THR A 176 38.08 -15.74 -1.62
N LEU A 177 38.30 -16.91 -2.20
CA LEU A 177 37.79 -18.18 -1.68
C LEU A 177 38.38 -18.44 -0.29
N ARG A 178 37.59 -19.07 0.58
CA ARG A 178 38.08 -19.66 1.83
C ARG A 178 39.12 -20.75 1.51
N LYS A 179 39.85 -21.20 2.54
CA LYS A 179 40.80 -22.31 2.41
C LYS A 179 40.13 -23.57 1.80
N ASP A 180 38.83 -23.74 2.06
CA ASP A 180 38.02 -24.86 1.60
C ASP A 180 37.45 -24.68 0.17
N GLY A 181 37.87 -23.63 -0.56
CA GLY A 181 37.36 -23.33 -1.90
C GLY A 181 35.92 -22.83 -1.94
N THR A 182 35.38 -22.36 -0.81
CA THR A 182 34.01 -21.84 -0.69
C THR A 182 34.00 -20.31 -0.56
N GLN A 183 32.97 -19.67 -1.09
CA GLN A 183 32.74 -18.24 -0.98
C GLN A 183 31.33 -17.97 -0.46
N THR A 184 31.20 -17.17 0.59
CA THR A 184 29.87 -16.74 1.05
C THR A 184 29.35 -15.63 0.13
N VAL A 185 28.18 -15.83 -0.47
CA VAL A 185 27.52 -14.86 -1.36
C VAL A 185 26.09 -14.60 -0.90
N ARG A 186 25.56 -13.42 -1.23
CA ARG A 186 24.14 -13.13 -1.05
C ARG A 186 23.40 -13.67 -2.27
N PHE A 187 22.60 -14.71 -2.08
CA PHE A 187 21.88 -15.40 -3.14
C PHE A 187 20.37 -15.13 -3.01
N GLU A 188 19.72 -14.77 -4.11
CA GLU A 188 18.27 -14.59 -4.17
C GLU A 188 17.65 -15.81 -4.87
N MET A 189 16.56 -16.35 -4.33
CA MET A 189 15.93 -17.52 -4.91
C MET A 189 15.32 -17.20 -6.29
N PRO A 190 15.74 -17.88 -7.37
CA PRO A 190 15.27 -17.56 -8.72
C PRO A 190 13.82 -18.02 -8.99
N PHE A 191 13.36 -19.06 -8.30
CA PHE A 191 12.00 -19.60 -8.36
C PHE A 191 11.59 -20.14 -6.99
N ALA A 192 10.30 -20.43 -6.82
CA ALA A 192 9.82 -20.99 -5.56
C ALA A 192 10.23 -22.45 -5.38
N VAL A 193 10.70 -22.82 -4.18
CA VAL A 193 11.21 -24.17 -3.87
C VAL A 193 10.51 -24.72 -2.64
N TRP A 194 10.02 -25.95 -2.73
CA TRP A 194 9.51 -26.70 -1.59
C TRP A 194 10.67 -27.32 -0.81
N CYS A 195 10.71 -27.09 0.50
CA CYS A 195 11.71 -27.70 1.37
C CYS A 195 11.25 -29.09 1.83
N ASN A 196 12.07 -30.11 1.56
CA ASN A 196 11.77 -31.50 1.94
C ASN A 196 12.03 -31.77 3.45
N HIS A 197 12.81 -30.91 4.10
CA HIS A 197 13.14 -31.06 5.53
C HIS A 197 12.07 -30.51 6.48
N CYS A 198 11.16 -29.66 6.00
CA CYS A 198 10.06 -29.12 6.79
C CYS A 198 8.86 -30.07 6.82
N LYS A 199 8.22 -30.22 7.98
CA LYS A 199 6.92 -30.87 8.14
C LYS A 199 5.97 -29.90 8.88
N PRO A 200 4.92 -29.37 8.24
CA PRO A 200 4.54 -29.51 6.83
C PRO A 200 5.59 -28.92 5.87
N HIS A 201 5.59 -29.35 4.60
CA HIS A 201 6.52 -28.82 3.59
C HIS A 201 6.35 -27.31 3.45
N ALA A 202 7.42 -26.57 3.76
CA ALA A 202 7.45 -25.12 3.65
C ALA A 202 7.89 -24.72 2.25
N ILE A 203 7.23 -23.70 1.69
CA ILE A 203 7.62 -23.09 0.43
C ILE A 203 8.57 -21.91 0.68
N ILE A 204 9.71 -21.92 0.00
CA ILE A 204 10.62 -20.79 -0.10
C ILE A 204 10.18 -19.99 -1.32
N GLY A 205 9.73 -18.75 -1.10
CA GLY A 205 9.29 -17.87 -2.18
C GLY A 205 10.44 -17.45 -3.12
N GLN A 206 10.08 -17.08 -4.35
CA GLN A 206 10.98 -16.39 -5.27
C GLN A 206 11.44 -15.05 -4.65
N GLY A 207 12.71 -14.68 -4.87
CA GLY A 207 13.30 -13.44 -4.37
C GLY A 207 13.75 -13.47 -2.91
N VAL A 208 13.50 -14.55 -2.16
CA VAL A 208 13.98 -14.69 -0.79
C VAL A 208 15.51 -14.72 -0.77
N ARG A 209 16.11 -13.89 0.08
CA ARG A 209 17.56 -13.65 0.15
C ARG A 209 18.23 -14.51 1.22
N PHE A 210 19.24 -15.26 0.83
CA PHE A 210 20.04 -16.11 1.72
C PHE A 210 21.53 -15.75 1.68
N ASN A 211 22.22 -16.06 2.78
CA ASN A 211 23.67 -16.18 2.76
C ASN A 211 24.00 -17.61 2.31
N ALA A 212 24.46 -17.76 1.08
CA ALA A 212 24.74 -19.05 0.47
C ALA A 212 26.26 -19.32 0.44
N GLU A 213 26.63 -20.59 0.60
CA GLU A 213 27.99 -21.05 0.31
C GLU A 213 28.07 -21.39 -1.18
N LYS A 214 28.77 -20.54 -1.94
CA LYS A 214 29.11 -20.78 -3.34
C LYS A 214 30.34 -21.68 -3.42
N LYS A 215 30.21 -22.82 -4.09
CA LYS A 215 31.28 -23.77 -4.39
C LYS A 215 31.28 -24.10 -5.88
N LYS A 216 32.47 -24.29 -6.46
CA LYS A 216 32.60 -24.82 -7.83
C LYS A 216 32.55 -26.35 -7.79
N VAL A 217 31.66 -26.96 -8.54
CA VAL A 217 31.47 -28.44 -8.54
C VAL A 217 31.92 -29.08 -9.83
N GLY A 218 31.80 -28.39 -10.97
CA GLY A 218 32.22 -28.94 -12.26
C GLY A 218 32.26 -27.90 -13.37
N TYR A 219 32.27 -28.38 -14.60
CA TYR A 219 32.21 -27.56 -15.82
C TYR A 219 31.22 -28.15 -16.82
N TYR A 220 30.53 -27.29 -17.53
CA TYR A 220 29.80 -27.60 -18.76
C TYR A 220 30.62 -27.02 -19.93
N TYR A 221 31.34 -27.88 -20.65
CA TYR A 221 32.41 -27.50 -21.56
C TYR A 221 33.43 -26.55 -20.89
N SER A 222 33.45 -25.26 -21.25
CA SER A 222 34.32 -24.25 -20.65
C SER A 222 33.66 -23.45 -19.52
N THR A 223 32.33 -23.53 -19.35
CA THR A 223 31.57 -22.75 -18.36
C THR A 223 31.55 -23.45 -17.00
N PRO A 224 31.93 -22.79 -15.89
CA PRO A 224 31.90 -23.41 -14.56
C PRO A 224 30.47 -23.61 -14.04
N ILE A 225 30.21 -24.79 -13.47
CA ILE A 225 28.98 -25.09 -12.75
C ILE A 225 29.17 -24.74 -11.27
N TRP A 226 28.35 -23.80 -10.79
CA TRP A 226 28.32 -23.36 -9.41
C TRP A 226 27.23 -24.08 -8.63
N CYS A 227 27.58 -24.45 -7.40
CA CYS A 227 26.69 -24.99 -6.39
C CYS A 227 26.53 -23.93 -5.28
N PHE A 228 25.28 -23.69 -4.90
CA PHE A 228 24.89 -22.79 -3.82
C PHE A 228 24.23 -23.64 -2.74
N ARG A 229 24.89 -23.74 -1.59
CA ARG A 229 24.33 -24.40 -0.40
C ARG A 229 23.69 -23.36 0.50
N ILE A 230 22.43 -23.56 0.85
CA ILE A 230 21.60 -22.61 1.58
C ILE A 230 20.99 -23.32 2.78
N LYS A 231 20.97 -22.64 3.93
CA LYS A 231 20.26 -23.11 5.12
C LYS A 231 18.86 -22.51 5.14
N HIS A 232 17.84 -23.35 5.23
CA HIS A 232 16.47 -22.88 5.41
C HIS A 232 16.29 -22.30 6.82
N VAL A 233 15.70 -21.10 6.92
CA VAL A 233 15.59 -20.38 8.20
C VAL A 233 14.72 -21.14 9.21
N THR A 234 13.65 -21.80 8.76
CA THR A 234 12.70 -22.46 9.66
C THR A 234 13.18 -23.80 10.19
N CYS A 235 13.76 -24.67 9.34
CA CYS A 235 14.17 -26.02 9.75
C CYS A 235 15.68 -26.21 9.90
N GLY A 236 16.50 -25.24 9.49
CA GLY A 236 17.96 -25.38 9.44
C GLY A 236 18.47 -26.37 8.38
N GLY A 237 17.58 -27.04 7.65
CA GLY A 237 17.91 -27.98 6.58
C GLY A 237 18.71 -27.32 5.46
N LEU A 238 19.60 -28.10 4.85
CA LEU A 238 20.45 -27.64 3.76
C LEU A 238 19.79 -27.92 2.42
N LEU A 239 19.72 -26.90 1.56
CA LEU A 239 19.31 -27.03 0.18
C LEU A 239 20.52 -26.80 -0.72
N GLU A 240 20.64 -27.62 -1.76
CA GLU A 240 21.68 -27.48 -2.78
C GLU A 240 21.05 -27.11 -4.13
N ILE A 241 21.50 -25.98 -4.67
CA ILE A 241 21.06 -25.46 -5.97
C ILE A 241 22.28 -25.36 -6.88
N ARG A 242 22.20 -25.92 -8.08
CA ARG A 242 23.25 -25.85 -9.10
C ARG A 242 22.83 -25.01 -10.29
N THR A 243 23.78 -24.33 -10.91
CA THR A 243 23.58 -23.68 -12.22
C THR A 243 23.61 -24.73 -13.33
N ASP A 244 22.68 -24.68 -14.27
CA ASP A 244 22.70 -25.45 -15.50
C ASP A 244 22.90 -24.53 -16.71
N PRO A 245 24.14 -24.41 -17.23
CA PRO A 245 24.44 -23.58 -18.39
C PRO A 245 23.75 -24.06 -19.68
N LYS A 246 23.36 -25.33 -19.80
CA LYS A 246 22.72 -25.86 -21.02
C LYS A 246 21.33 -25.25 -21.23
N ASN A 247 20.55 -25.17 -20.15
CA ASN A 247 19.18 -24.65 -20.17
C ASN A 247 19.07 -23.22 -19.63
N THR A 248 20.21 -22.57 -19.35
CA THR A 248 20.28 -21.23 -18.71
C THR A 248 19.47 -21.14 -17.40
N ALA A 249 19.37 -22.24 -16.67
CA ALA A 249 18.47 -22.40 -15.53
C ALA A 249 19.23 -22.75 -14.24
N TYR A 250 18.52 -22.75 -13.12
CA TYR A 250 18.99 -23.31 -11.86
C TYR A 250 18.23 -24.59 -11.56
N VAL A 251 18.92 -25.60 -11.03
CA VAL A 251 18.35 -26.90 -10.68
C VAL A 251 18.56 -27.17 -9.21
N VAL A 252 17.50 -27.54 -8.50
CA VAL A 252 17.59 -27.97 -7.11
C VAL A 252 18.03 -29.44 -7.11
N THR A 253 19.21 -29.73 -6.58
CA THR A 253 19.75 -31.10 -6.55
C THR A 253 19.42 -31.81 -5.24
N GLU A 254 19.46 -31.09 -4.11
CA GLU A 254 19.23 -31.68 -2.78
C GLU A 254 18.40 -30.77 -1.87
N GLY A 255 17.69 -31.38 -0.92
CA GLY A 255 16.99 -30.68 0.17
C GLY A 255 15.67 -30.00 -0.20
N GLY A 256 15.27 -30.03 -1.48
CA GLY A 256 14.00 -29.49 -1.92
C GLY A 256 13.62 -29.86 -3.35
N LYS A 257 12.43 -29.42 -3.76
CA LYS A 257 11.90 -29.58 -5.11
C LYS A 257 11.44 -28.23 -5.64
N ALA A 258 11.80 -27.87 -6.86
CA ALA A 258 11.27 -26.68 -7.52
C ALA A 258 9.73 -26.77 -7.58
N ARG A 259 9.05 -25.66 -7.32
CA ARG A 259 7.60 -25.59 -7.52
C ARG A 259 7.32 -25.69 -9.01
N ASP A 260 6.49 -26.66 -9.36
CA ASP A 260 5.97 -26.78 -10.71
C ASP A 260 4.89 -25.71 -10.93
N TYR A 261 5.03 -24.93 -12.00
CA TYR A 261 4.06 -23.92 -12.41
C TYR A 261 3.16 -24.41 -13.56
N GLY A 262 3.34 -25.67 -14.00
CA GLY A 262 2.72 -26.24 -15.19
C GLY A 262 3.36 -25.73 -16.49
N GLU A 263 3.28 -26.51 -17.57
CA GLU A 263 3.61 -26.00 -18.90
C GLU A 263 2.65 -24.85 -19.27
N PRO A 264 3.12 -23.78 -19.92
CA PRO A 264 2.24 -22.72 -20.39
C PRO A 264 1.16 -23.22 -21.37
N GLU A 265 1.41 -24.30 -22.12
CA GLU A 265 0.39 -24.98 -22.96
C GLU A 265 -0.64 -25.81 -22.18
N ASP A 266 -0.34 -26.24 -20.95
CA ASP A 266 -1.22 -27.06 -20.10
C ASP A 266 -1.95 -26.26 -19.03
N LYS A 267 -1.82 -24.91 -19.07
CA LYS A 267 -2.79 -24.04 -18.42
C LYS A 267 -4.12 -24.25 -19.13
N VAL A 268 -4.90 -25.20 -18.62
CA VAL A 268 -6.33 -25.29 -18.87
C VAL A 268 -6.84 -23.87 -18.71
N ARG A 269 -7.33 -23.29 -19.81
CA ARG A 269 -8.10 -22.06 -19.74
C ARG A 269 -9.37 -22.44 -18.99
N GLU A 270 -9.28 -22.41 -17.67
CA GLU A 270 -10.40 -22.68 -16.78
C GLU A 270 -11.43 -21.60 -17.10
N GLY A 271 -12.59 -22.04 -17.58
CA GLY A 271 -13.73 -21.14 -17.71
C GLY A 271 -14.15 -20.65 -16.34
N GLU A 272 -15.08 -19.69 -16.33
CA GLU A 272 -15.78 -19.29 -15.11
C GLU A 272 -16.35 -20.57 -14.44
N ASN A 273 -15.92 -20.84 -13.20
CA ASN A 273 -16.20 -22.06 -12.39
C ASN A 273 -15.31 -23.30 -12.59
N GLY A 274 -14.11 -23.18 -13.16
CA GLY A 274 -13.11 -24.27 -13.16
C GLY A 274 -13.43 -25.42 -14.13
N VAL A 275 -14.43 -25.24 -14.99
CA VAL A 275 -14.73 -26.19 -16.06
C VAL A 275 -13.77 -25.92 -17.23
N PRO A 276 -13.03 -26.95 -17.73
CA PRO A 276 -12.21 -26.78 -18.91
C PRO A 276 -13.08 -26.37 -20.10
N ILE A 277 -12.72 -25.27 -20.76
CA ILE A 277 -13.44 -24.74 -21.95
C ILE A 277 -13.49 -25.77 -23.10
N LEU A 278 -12.50 -26.67 -23.15
CA LEU A 278 -12.41 -27.76 -24.12
C LEU A 278 -12.22 -29.09 -23.39
N THR A 279 -13.00 -30.10 -23.78
CA THR A 279 -12.83 -31.47 -23.30
C THR A 279 -11.46 -32.02 -23.74
N ALA A 280 -10.90 -32.98 -22.98
CA ALA A 280 -9.57 -33.52 -23.25
C ALA A 280 -9.45 -34.13 -24.67
N ALA A 281 -10.49 -34.85 -25.12
CA ALA A 281 -10.54 -35.45 -26.46
C ALA A 281 -10.58 -34.41 -27.58
N GLU A 282 -11.27 -33.29 -27.34
CA GLU A 282 -11.38 -32.20 -28.31
C GLU A 282 -10.09 -31.38 -28.41
N ARG A 283 -9.29 -31.33 -27.32
CA ARG A 283 -7.95 -30.75 -27.30
C ARG A 283 -6.95 -31.60 -28.08
N GLU A 284 -7.01 -32.93 -27.92
CA GLU A 284 -6.15 -33.86 -28.65
C GLU A 284 -6.44 -33.82 -30.15
N ARG A 285 -7.72 -33.85 -30.55
CA ARG A 285 -8.13 -33.66 -31.96
C ARG A 285 -7.61 -32.35 -32.55
N ARG A 286 -7.68 -31.25 -31.79
CA ARG A 286 -7.09 -29.98 -32.22
C ARG A 286 -5.56 -30.01 -32.24
N ARG A 287 -4.86 -30.80 -31.43
CA ARG A 287 -3.39 -30.91 -31.52
C ARG A 287 -2.96 -31.69 -32.75
N ASP A 288 -3.70 -32.75 -33.09
CA ASP A 288 -3.32 -33.68 -34.16
C ASP A 288 -3.79 -33.25 -35.55
N ASP A 289 -4.89 -32.48 -35.66
CA ASP A 289 -5.44 -32.03 -36.95
C ASP A 289 -5.28 -30.51 -37.16
N ALA A 290 -4.50 -30.13 -38.17
CA ALA A 290 -4.26 -28.75 -38.55
C ALA A 290 -5.53 -28.04 -39.06
N PHE A 291 -6.48 -28.76 -39.67
CA PHE A 291 -7.75 -28.19 -40.11
C PHE A 291 -8.66 -27.85 -38.93
N ALA A 292 -8.74 -28.73 -37.94
CA ALA A 292 -9.51 -28.48 -36.70
C ALA A 292 -8.99 -27.26 -35.91
N GLN A 293 -7.68 -26.99 -35.94
CA GLN A 293 -7.12 -25.76 -35.37
C GLN A 293 -7.54 -24.52 -36.16
N LEU A 294 -7.52 -24.59 -37.48
CA LEU A 294 -7.83 -23.46 -38.34
C LEU A 294 -9.32 -23.12 -38.27
N GLU A 295 -10.20 -24.12 -38.28
CA GLU A 295 -11.65 -23.97 -38.13
C GLU A 295 -12.00 -23.34 -36.78
N GLY A 296 -11.41 -23.82 -35.68
CA GLY A 296 -11.60 -23.21 -34.36
C GLY A 296 -11.20 -21.73 -34.32
N ARG A 297 -10.08 -21.36 -34.96
CA ARG A 297 -9.65 -19.95 -35.07
C ARG A 297 -10.62 -19.10 -35.90
N VAL A 298 -11.23 -19.65 -36.94
CA VAL A 298 -12.21 -18.95 -37.78
C VAL A 298 -13.52 -18.73 -37.02
N GLU A 299 -14.01 -19.73 -36.29
CA GLU A 299 -15.19 -19.64 -35.43
C GLU A 299 -14.98 -18.62 -34.31
N GLU A 300 -13.84 -18.68 -33.62
CA GLU A 300 -13.47 -17.69 -32.59
C GLU A 300 -13.45 -16.27 -33.17
N LYS A 301 -12.88 -16.09 -34.38
CA LYS A 301 -12.85 -14.78 -35.05
C LYS A 301 -14.26 -14.30 -35.42
N ALA A 302 -15.16 -15.19 -35.82
CA ALA A 302 -16.55 -14.86 -36.09
C ALA A 302 -17.31 -14.45 -34.81
N ALA A 303 -17.12 -15.20 -33.73
CA ALA A 303 -17.69 -14.90 -32.42
C ALA A 303 -17.18 -13.56 -31.88
N VAL A 304 -15.88 -13.28 -31.98
CA VAL A 304 -15.30 -11.98 -31.61
C VAL A 304 -15.94 -10.85 -32.40
N LYS A 305 -16.05 -10.96 -33.73
CA LYS A 305 -16.72 -9.94 -34.55
C LYS A 305 -18.18 -9.71 -34.16
N SER A 306 -18.93 -10.77 -33.89
CA SER A 306 -20.32 -10.68 -33.45
C SER A 306 -20.42 -9.98 -32.09
N ASN A 307 -19.56 -10.35 -31.14
CA ASN A 307 -19.52 -9.75 -29.82
C ASN A 307 -19.10 -8.28 -29.87
N THR A 308 -18.12 -7.91 -30.71
CA THR A 308 -17.74 -6.51 -30.92
C THR A 308 -18.92 -5.68 -31.43
N LYS A 309 -19.66 -6.18 -32.43
CA LYS A 309 -20.87 -5.50 -32.93
C LYS A 309 -21.92 -5.30 -31.83
N ARG A 310 -22.16 -6.34 -31.02
CA ARG A 310 -23.09 -6.28 -29.88
C ARG A 310 -22.63 -5.24 -28.84
N ILE A 311 -21.33 -5.18 -28.56
CA ILE A 311 -20.76 -4.18 -27.64
C ILE A 311 -20.96 -2.78 -28.21
N ASP A 312 -20.70 -2.56 -29.50
CA ASP A 312 -20.92 -1.27 -30.16
C ASP A 312 -22.40 -0.85 -30.13
N GLU A 313 -23.33 -1.79 -30.33
CA GLU A 313 -24.77 -1.55 -30.19
C GLU A 313 -25.14 -1.10 -28.77
N LEU A 314 -24.57 -1.74 -27.75
CA LEU A 314 -24.76 -1.34 -26.35
C LEU A 314 -24.17 0.04 -26.05
N TYR A 315 -23.00 0.37 -26.60
CA TYR A 315 -22.41 1.71 -26.46
C TYR A 315 -23.29 2.77 -27.12
N ARG A 316 -23.81 2.51 -28.33
CA ARG A 316 -24.73 3.43 -29.02
C ARG A 316 -26.06 3.60 -28.29
N ALA A 317 -26.59 2.52 -27.72
CA ALA A 317 -27.79 2.59 -26.90
C ALA A 317 -27.53 3.42 -25.62
N ARG A 318 -26.39 3.19 -24.96
CA ARG A 318 -25.96 3.98 -23.81
C ARG A 318 -25.82 5.46 -24.17
N GLU A 319 -25.15 5.79 -25.27
CA GLU A 319 -24.97 7.19 -25.68
C GLU A 319 -26.33 7.88 -25.83
N ARG A 320 -27.25 7.29 -26.61
CA ARG A 320 -28.62 7.78 -26.78
C ARG A 320 -29.36 7.95 -25.45
N ASP A 321 -29.26 6.96 -24.56
CA ASP A 321 -29.99 6.98 -23.29
C ASP A 321 -29.39 7.99 -22.29
N TRP A 322 -28.09 8.29 -22.39
CA TRP A 322 -27.34 9.14 -21.46
C TRP A 322 -26.98 10.52 -22.02
N ASP A 323 -27.50 10.90 -23.20
CA ASP A 323 -27.33 12.23 -23.80
C ASP A 323 -27.79 13.37 -22.86
N ASP A 324 -28.81 13.12 -22.02
CA ASP A 324 -29.19 13.99 -20.89
C ASP A 324 -29.08 13.24 -19.55
N PRO A 325 -27.92 13.34 -18.86
CA PRO A 325 -27.72 12.70 -17.57
C PRO A 325 -28.69 13.18 -16.48
N TRP A 326 -29.28 14.37 -16.60
CA TRP A 326 -30.16 14.92 -15.57
C TRP A 326 -31.53 14.25 -15.60
N SER A 327 -32.14 14.08 -16.78
CA SER A 327 -33.44 13.38 -16.91
C SER A 327 -33.36 11.91 -16.50
N VAL A 328 -32.29 11.21 -16.89
CA VAL A 328 -32.05 9.80 -16.48
C VAL A 328 -31.93 9.69 -14.96
N ASN A 329 -31.10 10.53 -14.34
CA ASN A 329 -30.93 10.55 -12.89
C ASN A 329 -32.21 10.92 -12.16
N LYS A 330 -33.00 11.84 -12.70
CA LYS A 330 -34.32 12.19 -12.15
C LYS A 330 -35.27 11.00 -12.22
N ARG A 331 -35.32 10.28 -13.35
CA ARG A 331 -36.15 9.07 -13.52
C ARG A 331 -35.76 7.99 -12.51
N LEU A 332 -34.46 7.68 -12.42
CA LEU A 332 -33.92 6.71 -11.45
C LEU A 332 -34.23 7.11 -10.01
N ARG A 333 -34.00 8.37 -9.64
CA ARG A 333 -34.33 8.85 -8.28
C ARG A 333 -35.83 8.79 -8.00
N THR A 334 -36.67 8.99 -9.00
CA THR A 334 -38.13 8.91 -8.83
C THR A 334 -38.57 7.47 -8.55
N SER A 335 -38.05 6.48 -9.28
CA SER A 335 -38.37 5.07 -9.03
C SER A 335 -37.88 4.63 -7.65
N PHE A 336 -36.64 4.92 -7.28
CA PHE A 336 -36.10 4.57 -5.96
C PHE A 336 -36.84 5.27 -4.81
N ARG A 337 -37.31 6.51 -4.99
CA ARG A 337 -38.13 7.19 -3.98
C ARG A 337 -39.49 6.52 -3.82
N HIS A 338 -40.10 6.09 -4.92
CA HIS A 338 -41.36 5.37 -4.89
C HIS A 338 -41.19 4.01 -4.19
N GLU A 339 -40.21 3.22 -4.61
CA GLU A 339 -39.87 1.92 -4.02
C GLU A 339 -39.56 2.04 -2.52
N ARG A 340 -38.74 3.01 -2.12
CA ARG A 340 -38.45 3.26 -0.69
C ARG A 340 -39.70 3.64 0.10
N LYS A 341 -40.62 4.40 -0.50
CA LYS A 341 -41.88 4.77 0.16
C LYS A 341 -42.80 3.57 0.31
N VAL A 342 -42.82 2.66 -0.66
CA VAL A 342 -43.57 1.40 -0.59
C VAL A 342 -42.98 0.50 0.51
N LEU A 343 -41.67 0.23 0.47
CA LEU A 343 -41.00 -0.59 1.48
C LEU A 343 -41.16 -0.03 2.89
N LYS A 344 -40.97 1.28 3.08
CA LYS A 344 -41.18 1.92 4.38
C LYS A 344 -42.63 1.76 4.86
N ARG A 345 -43.61 1.87 3.97
CA ARG A 345 -45.02 1.69 4.33
C ARG A 345 -45.32 0.26 4.75
N GLU A 346 -44.69 -0.72 4.09
CA GLU A 346 -44.78 -2.13 4.45
C GLU A 346 -44.11 -2.39 5.80
N GLU A 347 -42.90 -1.86 6.02
CA GLU A 347 -42.20 -1.91 7.31
C GLU A 347 -43.04 -1.29 8.44
N ASP A 348 -43.51 -0.05 8.28
CA ASP A 348 -44.35 0.64 9.26
C ASP A 348 -45.65 -0.15 9.55
N ALA A 349 -46.23 -0.81 8.54
CA ALA A 349 -47.42 -1.66 8.71
C ALA A 349 -47.10 -2.96 9.47
N THR A 350 -45.94 -3.58 9.20
CA THR A 350 -45.48 -4.77 9.93
C THR A 350 -45.14 -4.45 11.38
N GLU A 351 -44.52 -3.29 11.66
CA GLU A 351 -44.21 -2.83 13.02
C GLU A 351 -45.48 -2.52 13.81
N ALA A 352 -46.46 -1.82 13.20
CA ALA A 352 -47.75 -1.58 13.82
C ALA A 352 -48.52 -2.89 14.13
N LEU A 353 -48.39 -3.91 13.27
CA LEU A 353 -48.96 -5.24 13.52
C LEU A 353 -48.24 -5.94 14.68
N LYS A 354 -46.90 -5.85 14.72
CA LYS A 354 -46.04 -6.39 15.78
C LYS A 354 -46.37 -5.79 17.15
N GLU A 355 -46.57 -4.46 17.21
CA GLU A 355 -47.00 -3.75 18.42
C GLU A 355 -48.39 -4.19 18.88
N ARG A 356 -49.37 -4.29 17.96
CA ARG A 356 -50.73 -4.76 18.29
C ARG A 356 -50.76 -6.20 18.82
N LEU A 357 -49.89 -7.06 18.29
CA LEU A 357 -49.76 -8.45 18.72
C LEU A 357 -48.88 -8.60 19.98
N GLY A 358 -48.11 -7.57 20.36
CA GLY A 358 -47.22 -7.59 21.52
C GLY A 358 -46.08 -8.60 21.40
N THR A 359 -45.65 -8.95 20.17
CA THR A 359 -44.65 -10.00 19.93
C THR A 359 -43.30 -9.40 19.52
N ALA A 360 -42.20 -10.00 19.95
CA ALA A 360 -40.85 -9.55 19.57
C ALA A 360 -40.31 -10.19 18.28
N ILE A 361 -41.12 -10.98 17.57
CA ILE A 361 -40.73 -11.81 16.44
C ILE A 361 -40.68 -10.97 15.15
N ASP A 362 -39.72 -11.26 14.26
CA ASP A 362 -39.63 -10.62 12.95
C ASP A 362 -40.63 -11.27 11.99
N LEU A 363 -41.53 -10.46 11.44
CA LEU A 363 -42.59 -10.92 10.55
C LEU A 363 -42.06 -11.04 9.12
N LEU A 364 -42.37 -12.16 8.46
CA LEU A 364 -42.08 -12.36 7.04
C LEU A 364 -43.13 -11.64 6.18
N PRO A 365 -42.80 -11.32 4.91
CA PRO A 365 -43.76 -10.74 3.97
C PRO A 365 -44.96 -11.66 3.76
N GLU A 366 -46.14 -11.07 3.61
CA GLU A 366 -47.40 -11.80 3.39
C GLU A 366 -47.35 -12.60 2.08
N THR A 367 -47.73 -13.87 2.13
CA THR A 367 -47.92 -14.68 0.92
C THR A 367 -49.39 -14.69 0.49
N ASP A 368 -49.66 -14.91 -0.80
CA ASP A 368 -51.02 -15.02 -1.34
C ASP A 368 -51.85 -16.12 -0.67
N GLU A 369 -51.20 -17.17 -0.15
CA GLU A 369 -51.86 -18.26 0.57
C GLU A 369 -52.32 -17.80 1.97
N ASP A 370 -51.51 -17.02 2.66
CA ASP A 370 -51.82 -16.48 3.98
C ASP A 370 -53.02 -15.53 3.93
N ALA A 371 -53.07 -14.66 2.91
CA ALA A 371 -54.22 -13.77 2.67
C ALA A 371 -55.53 -14.55 2.44
N ARG A 372 -55.46 -15.67 1.70
CA ARG A 372 -56.63 -16.54 1.46
C ARG A 372 -57.08 -17.25 2.74
N ARG A 373 -56.14 -17.73 3.55
CA ARG A 373 -56.44 -18.39 4.84
C ARG A 373 -57.03 -17.39 5.84
N ALA A 374 -56.47 -16.20 5.97
CA ALA A 374 -56.97 -15.15 6.85
C ALA A 374 -58.42 -14.77 6.52
N LYS A 375 -58.77 -14.66 5.23
CA LYS A 375 -60.14 -14.37 4.78
C LYS A 375 -61.16 -15.46 5.14
N LEU A 376 -60.72 -16.69 5.38
CA LEU A 376 -61.57 -17.80 5.80
C LEU A 376 -61.76 -17.87 7.31
N VAL A 377 -61.03 -17.10 8.11
CA VAL A 377 -61.18 -17.02 9.57
C VAL A 377 -62.15 -15.89 9.91
N SER A 378 -63.18 -16.20 10.70
CA SER A 378 -64.11 -15.20 11.23
C SER A 378 -63.89 -15.10 12.74
N TYR A 379 -63.42 -13.96 13.23
CA TYR A 379 -63.42 -13.66 14.66
C TYR A 379 -64.81 -13.15 15.02
N GLY A 380 -65.45 -13.77 16.00
CA GLY A 380 -66.83 -13.47 16.37
C GLY A 380 -66.97 -12.06 16.92
N ASP A 381 -67.64 -11.19 16.18
CA ASP A 381 -68.40 -10.11 16.80
C ASP A 381 -69.70 -10.69 17.36
N ALA A 382 -70.11 -10.14 18.50
CA ALA A 382 -71.17 -10.64 19.36
C ALA A 382 -72.48 -10.98 18.62
N GLU A 383 -73.13 -12.05 19.13
CA GLU A 383 -74.49 -12.50 18.82
C GLU A 383 -74.74 -13.11 17.42
N VAL A 384 -74.12 -14.26 17.11
CA VAL A 384 -74.66 -15.15 16.07
C VAL A 384 -74.47 -16.63 16.47
N GLU A 385 -75.56 -17.38 16.34
CA GLU A 385 -75.72 -18.81 16.66
C GLU A 385 -74.49 -19.68 16.38
N VAL A 386 -74.11 -20.46 17.40
CA VAL A 386 -73.08 -21.51 17.32
C VAL A 386 -73.46 -22.48 16.20
N ASN A 387 -72.88 -22.28 15.02
CA ASN A 387 -73.01 -23.22 13.92
C ASN A 387 -72.29 -24.52 14.32
N SER A 388 -73.00 -25.64 14.17
CA SER A 388 -72.72 -26.99 14.69
C SER A 388 -71.42 -27.67 14.17
N ALA A 389 -70.47 -26.90 13.63
CA ALA A 389 -69.16 -27.36 13.18
C ALA A 389 -68.07 -27.25 14.27
N ASP A 390 -68.22 -26.35 15.25
CA ASP A 390 -67.21 -26.14 16.31
C ASP A 390 -67.56 -26.81 17.66
N GLY A 391 -68.64 -27.61 17.71
CA GLY A 391 -69.19 -28.12 18.98
C GLY A 391 -69.44 -29.63 19.07
N LYS A 392 -68.85 -30.47 18.20
CA LYS A 392 -69.01 -31.93 18.30
C LYS A 392 -67.75 -32.56 18.89
N ALA A 393 -67.83 -32.88 20.18
CA ALA A 393 -66.85 -33.75 20.83
C ALA A 393 -66.75 -35.07 20.05
N LEU A 394 -65.53 -35.44 19.64
CA LEU A 394 -65.24 -36.63 18.83
C LEU A 394 -65.52 -37.97 19.56
N PHE A 395 -65.98 -37.96 20.81
CA PHE A 395 -66.29 -39.15 21.59
C PHE A 395 -67.61 -39.03 22.36
N GLU A 396 -68.74 -39.01 21.65
CA GLU A 396 -70.04 -39.26 22.27
C GLU A 396 -70.66 -40.54 21.70
N ARG A 397 -70.72 -41.58 22.53
CA ARG A 397 -71.35 -42.88 22.21
C ARG A 397 -72.87 -42.69 22.14
N LYS A 398 -73.41 -42.77 20.92
CA LYS A 398 -74.83 -42.53 20.65
C LYS A 398 -75.71 -43.70 21.08
N ALA A 399 -76.57 -43.49 22.08
CA ALA A 399 -77.77 -44.32 22.29
C ALA A 399 -78.91 -43.81 21.38
N PRO A 400 -79.83 -44.66 20.89
CA PRO A 400 -80.84 -44.25 19.92
C PRO A 400 -82.04 -43.61 20.61
N GLN A 401 -82.43 -42.41 20.20
CA GLN A 401 -83.75 -41.84 20.49
C GLN A 401 -84.48 -41.42 19.21
N ARG A 402 -85.79 -41.70 19.21
CA ARG A 402 -86.78 -41.50 18.14
C ARG A 402 -87.05 -40.02 17.86
N PRO A 403 -87.54 -39.66 16.66
CA PRO A 403 -87.79 -38.28 16.28
C PRO A 403 -89.11 -37.77 16.88
N THR A 404 -89.07 -36.64 17.57
CA THR A 404 -90.24 -35.82 17.83
C THR A 404 -90.20 -34.57 16.97
N SER A 405 -91.26 -34.37 16.21
CA SER A 405 -91.52 -33.24 15.33
C SER A 405 -91.78 -31.95 16.10
N SER A 406 -91.13 -30.86 15.68
CA SER A 406 -91.74 -29.53 15.75
C SER A 406 -91.33 -28.71 14.53
N SER A 407 -92.33 -28.13 13.88
CA SER A 407 -92.23 -27.40 12.63
C SER A 407 -91.87 -25.93 12.89
N SER A 408 -90.75 -25.47 12.35
CA SER A 408 -90.56 -24.06 12.02
C SER A 408 -90.17 -23.94 10.55
N LYS A 409 -90.83 -23.01 9.85
CA LYS A 409 -90.76 -22.82 8.39
C LYS A 409 -89.39 -22.25 8.00
N PRO A 410 -88.62 -22.83 7.06
CA PRO A 410 -87.40 -22.22 6.57
C PRO A 410 -87.73 -21.19 5.47
N THR A 411 -87.13 -20.02 5.55
CA THR A 411 -87.07 -19.05 4.46
C THR A 411 -86.30 -19.66 3.27
N LYS A 412 -86.77 -19.42 2.04
CA LYS A 412 -86.19 -19.99 0.81
C LYS A 412 -84.79 -19.41 0.56
N GLU A 413 -83.75 -20.04 1.09
CA GLU A 413 -82.39 -19.84 0.60
C GLU A 413 -82.18 -20.56 -0.75
N SER A 414 -81.50 -19.89 -1.68
CA SER A 414 -81.13 -20.46 -2.97
C SER A 414 -80.26 -21.70 -2.78
N ARG A 415 -80.55 -22.78 -3.50
CA ARG A 415 -79.75 -24.04 -3.48
C ARG A 415 -78.26 -23.79 -3.73
N LYS A 416 -77.92 -22.75 -4.51
CA LYS A 416 -76.54 -22.33 -4.78
C LYS A 416 -75.86 -21.78 -3.54
N ASP A 417 -76.57 -21.00 -2.73
CA ASP A 417 -76.03 -20.42 -1.49
C ASP A 417 -75.88 -21.48 -0.40
N ALA A 418 -76.82 -22.44 -0.33
CA ALA A 418 -76.70 -23.60 0.54
C ALA A 418 -75.49 -24.50 0.19
N LEU A 419 -75.25 -24.74 -1.10
CA LEU A 419 -74.08 -25.48 -1.57
C LEU A 419 -72.78 -24.71 -1.29
N ARG A 420 -72.76 -23.40 -1.55
CA ARG A 420 -71.61 -22.53 -1.27
C ARG A 420 -71.25 -22.56 0.21
N ARG A 421 -72.25 -22.48 1.10
CA ARG A 421 -72.02 -22.61 2.54
C ARG A 421 -71.46 -23.99 2.90
N ARG A 422 -72.05 -25.09 2.41
CA ARG A 422 -71.53 -26.45 2.68
C ARG A 422 -70.09 -26.65 2.22
N LEU A 423 -69.73 -26.12 1.06
CA LEU A 423 -68.36 -26.18 0.57
C LEU A 423 -67.42 -25.37 1.46
N ILE A 424 -67.80 -24.15 1.85
CA ILE A 424 -67.02 -23.33 2.79
C ILE A 424 -66.86 -24.03 4.15
N THR A 425 -67.92 -24.66 4.66
CA THR A 425 -67.89 -25.43 5.92
C THR A 425 -67.00 -26.66 5.81
N ASN A 426 -67.08 -27.42 4.72
CA ASN A 426 -66.22 -28.59 4.49
C ASN A 426 -64.75 -28.21 4.33
N THR A 427 -64.47 -27.14 3.57
CA THR A 427 -63.11 -26.64 3.39
C THR A 427 -62.53 -26.10 4.70
N ARG A 428 -63.36 -25.43 5.52
CA ARG A 428 -62.98 -25.00 6.89
C ARG A 428 -62.65 -26.19 7.79
N ALA A 429 -63.51 -27.21 7.82
CA ALA A 429 -63.31 -28.41 8.64
C ALA A 429 -62.06 -29.22 8.22
N ALA A 430 -61.73 -29.25 6.94
CA ALA A 430 -60.53 -29.93 6.44
C ALA A 430 -59.22 -29.19 6.79
N LEU A 431 -59.25 -27.85 6.90
CA LEU A 431 -58.07 -27.03 7.13
C LEU A 431 -57.79 -26.76 8.62
N ASN A 432 -58.78 -26.87 9.50
CA ASN A 432 -58.60 -26.74 10.95
C ASN A 432 -59.18 -27.95 11.71
N PRO A 433 -58.45 -29.08 11.78
CA PRO A 433 -58.93 -30.30 12.43
C PRO A 433 -59.00 -30.23 13.97
N PHE A 434 -58.57 -29.13 14.59
CA PHE A 434 -58.48 -28.97 16.06
C PHE A 434 -59.23 -27.74 16.59
N GLY A 435 -60.25 -27.24 15.89
CA GLY A 435 -61.11 -26.17 16.39
C GLY A 435 -61.86 -26.58 17.66
N GLY A 436 -61.26 -26.35 18.82
CA GLY A 436 -61.85 -26.65 20.13
C GLY A 436 -60.84 -27.04 21.21
N GLN A 437 -59.82 -26.22 21.46
CA GLN A 437 -59.08 -26.24 22.73
C GLN A 437 -58.85 -24.81 23.21
N THR A 438 -59.87 -24.28 23.90
CA THR A 438 -59.69 -23.31 24.98
C THR A 438 -60.63 -23.71 26.10
#